data_AF-Q27SR8-F1
#
_entry.id   AF-Q27SR8-F1
#
_cell.length_a   1.000
_cell.length_b   1.000
_cell.length_c   1.000
_cell.angle_alpha   90.00
_cell.angle_beta   90.00
_cell.angle_gamma   90.00
#
_symmetry.space_group_name_H-M   'P 1'
#
loop_
_entity.id
_entity.type
_entity.pdbx_description
1 polymer ?
#
loop_
_entity_poly.entity_id
_entity_poly.type
_entity_poly.pdbx_seq_one_letter_code
_entity_poly.pdbx_strand_id
1 'polypeptide(L)'
;GNLVGQLSFGYLGDKLGRKKVYGVEIIIMMVAILGSTLACSTVRGMGVLTMLGLWRFVLGIGIGGDYPMSATITSEFAQVRYRGMMIAAVFAMQGIGILVGGLVTLIAL
;
A
#
# COMPACT_ATOMS: atom_id res chain seq x y z
N GLY A 1 -10.88 -3.22 -2.92
CA GLY A 1 -10.03 -2.72 -1.82
C GLY A 1 -9.80 -1.23 -1.95
N ASN A 2 -9.07 -0.80 -2.99
CA ASN A 2 -8.51 0.56 -3.09
C ASN A 2 -9.52 1.70 -2.94
N LEU A 3 -10.69 1.61 -3.59
CA LEU A 3 -11.72 2.65 -3.48
C LEU A 3 -12.16 2.86 -2.02
N VAL A 4 -12.36 1.76 -1.29
CA VAL A 4 -12.74 1.80 0.12
C VAL A 4 -11.60 2.39 0.94
N GLY A 5 -10.37 1.93 0.71
CA GLY A 5 -9.17 2.44 1.37
C GLY A 5 -8.96 3.94 1.18
N GLN A 6 -9.06 4.44 -0.05
CA GLN A 6 -8.90 5.87 -0.36
C GLN A 6 -9.88 6.75 0.41
N LEU A 7 -11.16 6.35 0.47
CA LEU A 7 -12.19 7.10 1.18
C LEU A 7 -12.02 7.02 2.69
N SER A 8 -11.75 5.82 3.24
CA SER A 8 -11.64 5.64 4.69
C SER A 8 -10.34 6.21 5.24
N PHE A 9 -9.19 5.97 4.61
CA PHE A 9 -7.91 6.54 5.06
C PHE A 9 -7.80 8.04 4.80
N GLY A 10 -8.43 8.58 3.76
CA GLY A 10 -8.56 10.02 3.59
C GLY A 10 -9.29 10.67 4.77
N TYR A 11 -10.45 10.12 5.15
CA TYR A 11 -11.20 10.61 6.31
C TYR A 11 -10.47 10.38 7.65
N LEU A 12 -9.88 9.20 7.85
CA LEU A 12 -9.12 8.89 9.07
C LEU A 12 -7.87 9.78 9.19
N GLY A 13 -7.17 10.04 8.08
CA GLY A 13 -5.99 10.89 8.02
C GLY A 13 -6.27 12.31 8.50
N ASP A 14 -7.41 12.86 8.08
CA ASP A 14 -7.84 14.20 8.49
C ASP A 14 -8.35 14.26 9.95
N LYS A 15 -8.92 13.16 10.49
CA LYS A 15 -9.49 13.13 11.85
C LYS A 15 -8.51 12.70 12.95
N LEU A 16 -7.66 11.70 12.69
CA LEU A 16 -6.78 11.07 13.69
C LEU A 16 -5.31 11.54 13.61
N GLY A 17 -4.98 12.33 12.59
CA GLY A 17 -3.66 12.88 12.36
C GLY A 17 -2.81 12.00 11.42
N ARG A 18 -2.19 12.66 10.45
CA ARG A 18 -1.58 12.01 9.28
C ARG A 18 -0.42 11.06 9.63
N LYS A 19 0.43 11.40 10.60
CA LYS A 19 1.53 10.53 11.02
C LYS A 19 1.09 9.19 11.62
N LYS A 20 -0.04 9.16 12.34
CA LYS A 20 -0.51 7.92 12.99
C LYS A 20 -1.15 6.98 11.97
N VAL A 21 -1.91 7.54 11.04
CA VAL A 21 -2.63 6.78 10.02
C VAL A 21 -1.65 6.12 9.03
N TYR A 22 -0.54 6.80 8.71
CA TYR A 22 0.55 6.23 7.90
C TYR A 22 1.16 4.96 8.52
N GLY A 23 1.28 4.89 9.85
CA GLY A 23 1.74 3.66 10.52
C GLY A 23 0.72 2.52 10.41
N VAL A 24 -0.57 2.83 10.49
CA VAL A 24 -1.65 1.84 10.47
C VAL A 24 -1.81 1.22 9.07
N GLU A 25 -1.75 2.00 8.00
CA GLU A 25 -1.86 1.47 6.64
C GLU A 25 -0.69 0.54 6.29
N ILE A 26 0.53 0.86 6.74
CA ILE A 26 1.71 0.01 6.58
C ILE A 26 1.53 -1.33 7.31
N ILE A 27 0.99 -1.32 8.53
CA ILE A 27 0.69 -2.55 9.28
C ILE A 27 -0.34 -3.40 8.53
N ILE A 28 -1.40 -2.79 7.99
CA ILE A 28 -2.43 -3.49 7.21
C ILE A 28 -1.83 -4.10 5.94
N MET A 29 -0.97 -3.37 5.23
CA MET A 29 -0.26 -3.90 4.07
C MET A 29 0.66 -5.07 4.44
N MET A 30 1.45 -4.96 5.51
CA MET A 30 2.32 -6.05 5.98
C MET A 30 1.52 -7.32 6.30
N VAL A 31 0.43 -7.21 7.07
CA VAL A 31 -0.44 -8.34 7.41
C VAL A 31 -1.04 -8.96 6.15
N ALA A 32 -1.47 -8.14 5.18
CA ALA A 32 -2.05 -8.63 3.94
C ALA A 32 -1.04 -9.33 3.02
N ILE A 33 0.21 -8.85 2.98
CA ILE A 33 1.31 -9.49 2.22
C ILE A 33 1.66 -10.84 2.85
N LEU A 34 1.84 -10.89 4.17
CA LEU A 34 2.09 -12.15 4.90
C LEU A 34 0.92 -13.14 4.75
N GLY A 35 -0.32 -12.65 4.82
CA GLY A 35 -1.50 -13.46 4.55
C GLY A 35 -1.53 -14.01 3.12
N SER A 36 -1.11 -13.21 2.13
CA SER A 36 -1.03 -13.62 0.73
C SER A 36 0.04 -14.68 0.47
N THR A 37 1.19 -14.64 1.16
CA THR A 37 2.24 -15.66 1.03
C THR A 37 1.84 -16.95 1.74
N LEU A 38 1.18 -16.87 2.90
CA LEU A 38 0.68 -18.03 3.65
C LEU A 38 -0.55 -18.69 3.01
N ALA A 39 -1.28 -17.98 2.13
CA ALA A 39 -2.41 -18.51 1.38
C ALA A 39 -2.04 -19.71 0.47
N CYS A 40 -0.76 -19.89 0.16
CA CYS A 40 -0.26 -20.98 -0.68
C CYS A 40 -0.23 -22.34 0.05
N SER A 41 -0.24 -22.37 1.39
CA SER A 41 0.07 -23.59 2.17
C SER A 41 -1.12 -24.21 2.94
N THR A 42 -2.33 -23.60 2.95
CA THR A 42 -3.37 -24.00 3.92
C THR A 42 -4.68 -24.51 3.28
N VAL A 43 -4.81 -25.84 3.26
CA VAL A 43 -5.98 -26.67 3.71
C VAL A 43 -7.27 -26.69 2.85
N ARG A 44 -7.43 -27.81 2.13
CA ARG A 44 -8.57 -28.77 2.10
C ARG A 44 -10.05 -28.29 2.03
N GLY A 45 -10.38 -27.00 1.84
CA GLY A 45 -11.80 -26.61 1.74
C GLY A 45 -12.10 -25.29 1.02
N MET A 46 -11.22 -24.29 1.05
CA MET A 46 -11.35 -23.07 0.26
C MET A 46 -10.34 -23.06 -0.88
N GLY A 47 -10.78 -22.67 -2.09
CA GLY A 47 -9.88 -22.54 -3.23
C GLY A 47 -8.78 -21.51 -2.95
N VAL A 48 -7.56 -21.80 -3.41
CA VAL A 48 -6.40 -20.89 -3.32
C VAL A 48 -6.75 -19.49 -3.86
N LEU A 49 -7.55 -19.41 -4.93
CA LEU A 49 -8.07 -18.17 -5.52
C LEU A 49 -8.94 -17.34 -4.57
N THR A 50 -9.82 -17.98 -3.79
CA THR A 50 -10.68 -17.28 -2.83
C THR A 50 -9.88 -16.67 -1.68
N MET A 51 -8.92 -17.40 -1.14
CA MET A 51 -8.06 -16.92 -0.06
C MET A 51 -7.14 -15.79 -0.55
N LEU A 52 -6.50 -15.95 -1.72
CA LEU A 52 -5.73 -14.89 -2.37
C LEU A 52 -6.59 -13.67 -2.71
N GLY A 53 -7.83 -13.87 -3.16
CA GLY A 53 -8.77 -12.79 -3.48
C GLY A 53 -9.11 -11.94 -2.26
N LEU A 54 -9.35 -12.58 -1.11
CA LEU A 54 -9.57 -11.87 0.15
C LEU A 54 -8.34 -11.07 0.58
N TRP A 55 -7.15 -11.68 0.58
CA TRP A 55 -5.94 -10.97 0.96
C TRP A 55 -5.58 -9.84 -0.01
N ARG A 56 -5.83 -10.00 -1.31
CA ARG A 56 -5.70 -8.94 -2.33
C ARG A 56 -6.70 -7.80 -2.09
N PHE A 57 -7.90 -8.11 -1.63
CA PHE A 57 -8.87 -7.09 -1.28
C PHE A 57 -8.41 -6.26 -0.07
N VAL A 58 -7.89 -6.91 0.97
CA VAL A 58 -7.34 -6.26 2.18
C VAL A 58 -6.06 -5.48 1.85
N LEU A 59 -5.15 -6.06 1.06
CA LEU A 59 -3.97 -5.37 0.55
C LEU A 59 -4.37 -4.09 -0.20
N GLY A 60 -5.40 -4.19 -1.04
CA GLY A 60 -5.93 -3.05 -1.77
C GLY A 60 -6.48 -1.95 -0.86
N ILE A 61 -7.07 -2.30 0.29
CA ILE A 61 -7.48 -1.29 1.28
C ILE A 61 -6.26 -0.52 1.79
N GLY A 62 -5.18 -1.21 2.15
CA GLY A 62 -3.93 -0.57 2.59
C GLY A 62 -3.30 0.34 1.51
N ILE A 63 -3.15 -0.17 0.29
CA ILE A 63 -2.60 0.59 -0.85
C ILE A 63 -3.47 1.82 -1.18
N GLY A 64 -4.79 1.73 -1.00
CA GLY A 64 -5.69 2.86 -1.23
C GLY A 64 -5.39 4.07 -0.33
N GLY A 65 -4.96 3.84 0.91
CA GLY A 65 -4.61 4.92 1.85
C GLY A 65 -3.22 5.53 1.60
N ASP A 66 -2.28 4.72 1.11
CA ASP A 66 -0.88 5.12 0.93
C ASP A 66 -0.70 6.31 -0.03
N TYR A 67 -1.51 6.40 -1.09
CA TYR A 67 -1.44 7.49 -2.07
C TYR A 67 -1.80 8.88 -1.50
N PRO A 68 -3.00 9.10 -0.91
CA PRO A 68 -3.33 10.39 -0.30
C PRO A 68 -2.44 10.71 0.91
N MET A 69 -2.04 9.71 1.68
CA MET A 69 -1.23 9.88 2.89
C MET A 69 0.22 10.25 2.57
N SER A 70 0.85 9.56 1.62
CA SER A 70 2.19 9.91 1.15
C SER A 70 2.21 11.28 0.49
N ALA A 71 1.23 11.58 -0.38
CA ALA A 71 1.14 12.90 -1.01
C ALA A 71 1.01 14.03 0.03
N THR A 72 0.19 13.84 1.06
CA THR A 72 -0.03 14.85 2.10
C THR A 72 1.20 15.02 3.00
N ILE A 73 1.81 13.93 3.47
CA ILE A 73 3.02 13.96 4.31
C ILE A 73 4.18 14.61 3.55
N THR A 74 4.47 14.18 2.32
CA THR A 74 5.54 14.79 1.52
C THR A 74 5.29 16.27 1.31
N SER A 75 4.03 16.67 1.13
CA SER A 75 3.67 18.07 0.98
C SER A 75 3.87 18.89 2.27
N GLU A 76 3.76 18.29 3.46
CA GLU A 76 3.95 18.96 4.76
C GLU A 76 5.41 19.18 5.10
N PHE A 77 6.30 18.25 4.71
CA PHE A 77 7.74 18.38 4.91
C PHE A 77 8.45 19.13 3.79
N ALA A 78 7.73 19.49 2.72
CA ALA A 78 8.29 20.15 1.57
C ALA A 78 8.42 21.67 1.70
N GLN A 79 9.57 22.20 1.28
CA GLN A 79 9.69 23.62 0.97
C GLN A 79 8.77 23.98 -0.19
N VAL A 80 8.05 25.10 -0.09
CA VAL A 80 6.99 25.53 -1.03
C VAL A 80 7.45 25.49 -2.50
N ARG A 81 8.74 25.79 -2.75
CA ARG A 81 9.36 25.79 -4.08
C ARG A 81 9.51 24.40 -4.72
N TYR A 82 9.68 23.34 -3.92
CA TYR A 82 9.98 21.98 -4.40
C TYR A 82 8.85 20.98 -4.11
N ARG A 83 7.70 21.46 -3.63
CA ARG A 83 6.56 20.63 -3.21
C ARG A 83 6.05 19.71 -4.32
N GLY A 84 5.87 20.25 -5.53
CA GLY A 84 5.46 19.45 -6.69
C GLY A 84 6.51 18.43 -7.13
N MET A 85 7.79 18.80 -7.10
CA MET A 85 8.90 17.90 -7.46
C MET A 85 9.01 16.72 -6.49
N MET A 86 8.82 16.96 -5.19
CA MET A 86 8.89 15.88 -4.21
C MET A 86 7.69 14.93 -4.29
N ILE A 87 6.48 15.45 -4.54
CA ILE A 87 5.31 14.58 -4.78
C ILE A 87 5.54 13.75 -6.06
N ALA A 88 6.02 14.35 -7.14
CA ALA A 88 6.34 13.63 -8.38
C ALA A 88 7.42 12.57 -8.17
N ALA A 89 8.43 12.83 -7.34
CA ALA A 89 9.47 11.86 -7.00
C ALA A 89 8.90 10.64 -6.23
N VAL A 90 7.93 10.85 -5.33
CA VAL A 90 7.24 9.75 -4.63
C VAL A 90 6.45 8.89 -5.61
N PHE A 91 5.74 9.47 -6.56
CA PHE A 91 5.04 8.68 -7.59
C PHE A 91 6.01 7.96 -8.54
N ALA A 92 7.17 8.55 -8.84
CA ALA A 92 8.20 7.91 -9.67
C ALA A 92 8.80 6.65 -9.01
N MET A 93 8.85 6.59 -7.68
CA MET A 93 9.31 5.41 -6.93
C MET A 93 8.46 4.17 -7.21
N GLN A 94 7.19 4.33 -7.60
CA GLN A 94 6.33 3.20 -7.97
C GLN A 94 6.92 2.41 -9.15
N GLY A 95 7.47 3.10 -10.16
CA GLY A 95 8.09 2.47 -11.31
C GLY A 95 9.35 1.68 -10.93
N ILE A 96 10.16 2.24 -10.03
CA ILE A 96 11.36 1.57 -9.50
C ILE A 96 10.96 0.31 -8.72
N GLY A 97 9.91 0.38 -7.89
CA GLY A 97 9.41 -0.78 -7.15
C GLY A 97 8.97 -1.93 -8.05
N ILE A 98 8.27 -1.63 -9.15
CA ILE A 98 7.85 -2.64 -10.14
C ILE A 98 9.07 -3.28 -10.83
N LEU A 99 10.05 -2.47 -11.24
CA LEU A 99 11.29 -2.95 -11.84
C LEU A 99 12.06 -3.89 -10.90
N VAL A 100 12.28 -3.47 -9.65
CA VAL A 100 12.97 -4.27 -8.64
C VAL A 100 12.21 -5.56 -8.36
N GLY A 101 10.87 -5.51 -8.22
CA GLY A 101 10.05 -6.71 -8.02
C GLY A 101 10.15 -7.69 -9.19
N GLY A 102 10.17 -7.18 -10.43
CA GLY A 102 10.39 -7.99 -11.63
C GLY A 102 11.77 -8.63 -11.66
N LEU A 103 12.83 -7.88 -11.32
CA LEU A 103 14.20 -8.39 -11.24
C LEU A 103 14.35 -9.49 -10.18
N VAL A 104 13.79 -9.29 -8.99
CA VAL A 104 13.80 -10.30 -7.92
C VAL A 104 13.08 -11.57 -8.37
N THR A 105 11.94 -11.42 -9.03
CA THR A 105 11.19 -12.57 -9.57
C THR A 105 12.01 -13.34 -10.61
N LEU A 106 12.73 -12.63 -11.49
CA LEU A 106 13.57 -13.24 -12.52
C LEU A 106 14.82 -13.93 -11.95
N ILE A 107 15.34 -13.47 -10.81
CA ILE A 107 16.49 -14.11 -10.12
C ILE A 107 16.03 -15.32 -9.29
N ALA A 108 14.84 -15.25 -8.70
CA ALA A 108 14.33 -16.28 -7.79
C ALA A 108 13.68 -17.47 -8.51
N LEU A 109 13.33 -17.33 -9.78
CA LEU A 109 12.73 -18.36 -10.63
C LEU A 109 13.80 -19.06 -11.48
#